data_AF-A0A165XT30-F1
#
_entry.id   AF-A0A165XT30-F1
#
_cell.length_a   1.000
_cell.length_b   1.000
_cell.length_c   1.000
_cell.angle_alpha   90.00
_cell.angle_beta   90.00
_cell.angle_gamma   90.00
#
_symmetry.space_group_name_H-M   'P 1'
#
loop_
_entity.id
_entity.type
_entity.pdbx_description
1 polymer ?
#
loop_
_entity_poly.entity_id
_entity_poly.type
_entity_poly.pdbx_seq_one_letter_code
_entity_poly.pdbx_strand_id
1 'polypeptide(L)'
;MASDGMPGGDEWIDVTELFQNAAEEMDPEDVLLLEGFTLYDAMTAIEIGDSRMDTGVILPAQLERPTYNPTAPLLPSELCWLLDRSFAAEMQWHKGHTLSQTVYTFLPIYSLDAIHPETIPLTRERDPERPVPLVSVVLRAAVTALMKSVDVAWRKLAEGRVYDTEDWQAEKADVSLGEATPVGTVLARLDFAIAWLKGSAPNDLPWRVEILNRLCLRQ
;
A
#
# COMPACT_ATOMS: atom_id res chain seq x y z
N MET A 1 -11.76 36.52 7.58
CA MET A 1 -10.53 35.69 7.64
C MET A 1 -10.57 34.82 6.41
N ALA A 2 -9.52 34.88 5.60
CA ALA A 2 -9.54 34.58 4.18
C ALA A 2 -10.04 33.16 3.83
N SER A 3 -11.00 33.11 2.92
CA SER A 3 -11.57 31.95 2.23
C SER A 3 -10.64 31.43 1.12
N ASP A 4 -9.33 31.57 1.30
CA ASP A 4 -8.36 31.36 0.22
C ASP A 4 -8.08 29.84 0.10
N GLY A 5 -8.77 29.16 -0.82
CA GLY A 5 -8.36 27.84 -1.31
C GLY A 5 -9.38 26.71 -1.30
N MET A 6 -10.69 26.95 -1.16
CA MET A 6 -11.65 25.87 -1.46
C MET A 6 -11.77 25.66 -2.98
N PRO A 7 -11.58 24.43 -3.50
CA PRO A 7 -11.86 24.15 -4.90
C PRO A 7 -13.36 24.40 -5.17
N GLY A 8 -13.66 25.34 -6.07
CA GLY A 8 -15.04 25.74 -6.41
C GLY A 8 -15.32 27.24 -6.39
N GLY A 9 -14.37 28.07 -5.92
CA GLY A 9 -14.48 29.53 -5.89
C GLY A 9 -14.80 30.08 -4.50
N ASP A 10 -14.98 31.40 -4.41
CA ASP A 10 -15.15 32.12 -3.13
C ASP A 10 -16.61 32.51 -2.84
N GLU A 11 -17.48 32.43 -3.85
CA GLU A 11 -18.89 32.83 -3.75
C GLU A 11 -19.79 31.61 -3.54
N TRP A 12 -19.98 31.23 -2.28
CA TRP A 12 -20.91 30.17 -1.89
C TRP A 12 -22.21 30.77 -1.32
N ILE A 13 -23.34 30.23 -1.76
CA ILE A 13 -24.67 30.56 -1.23
C ILE A 13 -25.19 29.32 -0.52
N ASP A 14 -25.57 29.47 0.75
CA ASP A 14 -26.24 28.39 1.50
C ASP A 14 -27.65 28.17 0.94
N VAL A 15 -27.92 26.93 0.52
CA VAL A 15 -29.20 26.50 -0.05
C VAL A 15 -29.87 25.40 0.80
N THR A 16 -29.43 25.21 2.04
CA THR A 16 -29.93 24.14 2.93
C THR A 16 -31.45 24.23 3.13
N GLU A 17 -31.97 25.42 3.45
CA GLU A 17 -33.42 25.62 3.65
C GLU A 17 -34.24 25.35 2.39
N LEU A 18 -33.70 25.68 1.20
CA LEU A 18 -34.37 25.42 -0.08
C LEU A 18 -34.59 23.92 -0.29
N PHE A 19 -33.54 23.11 -0.05
CA PHE A 19 -33.63 21.66 -0.21
C PHE A 19 -34.53 21.01 0.85
N GLN A 20 -34.51 21.49 2.10
CA GLN A 20 -35.39 20.97 3.14
C GLN A 20 -36.86 21.23 2.82
N ASN A 21 -37.22 22.46 2.46
CA ASN A 21 -38.59 22.82 2.11
C ASN A 21 -39.08 22.04 0.88
N ALA A 22 -38.25 21.90 -0.16
CA ALA A 22 -38.63 21.14 -1.35
C ALA A 22 -38.81 19.63 -1.06
N ALA A 23 -38.00 19.07 -0.16
CA ALA A 23 -38.13 17.66 0.25
C ALA A 23 -39.40 17.40 1.07
N GLU A 24 -39.87 18.37 1.86
CA GLU A 24 -41.13 18.27 2.62
C GLU A 24 -42.37 18.24 1.72
N GLU A 25 -42.28 18.79 0.50
CA GLU A 25 -43.36 18.80 -0.50
C GLU A 25 -43.43 17.50 -1.34
N MET A 26 -42.43 16.62 -1.25
CA MET A 26 -42.38 15.37 -2.02
C MET A 26 -43.18 14.25 -1.36
N ASP A 27 -43.79 13.38 -2.17
CA ASP A 27 -44.39 12.15 -1.64
C ASP A 27 -43.28 11.15 -1.24
N PRO A 28 -43.50 10.28 -0.23
CA PRO A 28 -42.47 9.32 0.22
C PRO A 28 -41.98 8.33 -0.85
N GLU A 29 -42.74 8.14 -1.93
CA GLU A 29 -42.36 7.27 -3.05
C GLU A 29 -41.65 8.03 -4.19
N ASP A 30 -41.58 9.35 -4.12
CA ASP A 30 -40.92 10.16 -5.13
C ASP A 30 -39.40 10.06 -5.02
N VAL A 31 -38.75 9.87 -6.17
CA VAL A 31 -37.29 9.91 -6.29
C VAL A 31 -36.92 10.77 -7.49
N LEU A 32 -36.20 11.86 -7.23
CA LEU A 32 -35.67 12.73 -8.27
C LEU A 32 -34.29 12.23 -8.69
N LEU A 33 -34.20 11.70 -9.91
CA LEU A 33 -32.97 11.19 -10.51
C LEU A 33 -32.61 12.03 -11.75
N LEU A 34 -31.32 12.08 -12.05
CA LEU A 34 -30.84 12.60 -13.33
C LEU A 34 -31.32 11.70 -14.47
N GLU A 35 -31.57 12.30 -15.64
CA GLU A 35 -31.94 11.53 -16.83
C GLU A 35 -30.85 10.49 -17.16
N GLY A 36 -31.24 9.22 -17.26
CA GLY A 36 -30.34 8.11 -17.53
C GLY A 36 -29.68 7.47 -16.30
N PHE A 37 -29.81 8.06 -15.12
CA PHE A 37 -29.36 7.42 -13.87
C PHE A 37 -30.46 6.51 -13.32
N THR A 38 -30.12 5.26 -13.00
CA THR A 38 -31.08 4.27 -12.53
C THR A 38 -30.84 3.90 -11.07
N LEU A 39 -31.87 3.35 -10.42
CA LEU A 39 -31.72 2.79 -9.07
C LEU A 39 -30.73 1.63 -9.01
N TYR A 40 -30.49 0.93 -10.12
CA TYR A 40 -29.47 -0.12 -10.17
C TYR A 40 -28.06 0.46 -10.03
N ASP A 41 -27.80 1.62 -10.65
CA ASP A 41 -26.53 2.33 -10.50
C ASP A 41 -26.34 2.78 -9.05
N ALA A 42 -27.42 3.26 -8.42
CA ALA A 42 -27.43 3.66 -7.01
C ALA A 42 -27.08 2.54 -6.03
N MET A 43 -27.28 1.26 -6.38
CA MET A 43 -26.92 0.13 -5.51
C MET A 43 -25.42 -0.01 -5.28
N THR A 44 -24.58 0.65 -6.10
CA THR A 44 -23.12 0.66 -5.96
C THR A 44 -22.60 1.85 -5.14
N ALA A 45 -23.48 2.78 -4.76
CA ALA A 45 -23.11 3.99 -4.04
C ALA A 45 -22.56 3.68 -2.64
N ILE A 46 -21.58 4.47 -2.22
CA ILE A 46 -21.05 4.45 -0.85
C ILE A 46 -21.90 5.37 0.02
N GLU A 47 -22.20 4.93 1.25
CA GLU A 47 -22.89 5.73 2.26
C GLU A 47 -21.89 6.36 3.23
N ILE A 48 -21.83 7.69 3.29
CA ILE A 48 -20.96 8.44 4.22
C ILE A 48 -21.50 8.30 5.64
N GLY A 49 -20.62 8.05 6.60
CA GLY A 49 -20.96 7.85 8.00
C GLY A 49 -21.34 6.41 8.38
N ASP A 50 -21.56 5.51 7.41
CA ASP A 50 -21.72 4.08 7.70
C ASP A 50 -20.35 3.41 7.92
N SER A 51 -20.17 2.75 9.06
CA SER A 51 -18.90 2.12 9.46
C SER A 51 -18.35 1.04 8.52
N ARG A 52 -19.18 0.49 7.62
CA ARG A 52 -18.79 -0.57 6.66
C ARG A 52 -18.60 -0.04 5.25
N MET A 53 -19.31 1.02 4.87
CA MET A 53 -19.26 1.59 3.53
C MET A 53 -18.30 2.79 3.46
N ASP A 54 -18.18 3.56 4.53
CA ASP A 54 -17.33 4.75 4.59
C ASP A 54 -15.93 4.45 5.14
N THR A 55 -14.95 4.48 4.25
CA THR A 55 -13.52 4.34 4.62
C THR A 55 -12.96 5.54 5.40
N GLY A 56 -13.66 6.68 5.40
CA GLY A 56 -13.33 7.88 6.17
C GLY A 56 -13.76 7.81 7.63
N VAL A 57 -14.63 6.85 8.01
CA VAL A 57 -15.02 6.63 9.40
C VAL A 57 -13.84 6.04 10.18
N ILE A 58 -13.34 6.80 11.14
CA ILE A 58 -12.27 6.35 12.03
C ILE A 58 -12.85 5.40 13.07
N LEU A 59 -12.49 4.13 12.97
CA LEU A 59 -12.88 3.10 13.92
C LEU A 59 -12.05 3.23 15.21
N PRO A 60 -12.60 2.88 16.38
CA PRO A 60 -11.86 2.92 17.65
C PRO A 60 -10.51 2.19 17.61
N ALA A 61 -10.46 1.05 16.92
CA ALA A 61 -9.23 0.26 16.75
C ALA A 61 -8.12 0.99 15.95
N GLN A 62 -8.47 1.98 15.13
CA GLN A 62 -7.49 2.78 14.38
C GLN A 62 -6.87 3.89 15.23
N LEU A 63 -7.57 4.38 16.26
CA LEU A 63 -7.07 5.43 17.16
C LEU A 63 -5.89 4.94 18.00
N GLU A 64 -5.85 3.65 18.32
CA GLU A 64 -4.78 3.04 19.11
C GLU A 64 -3.59 2.58 18.25
N ARG A 65 -3.67 2.74 16.92
CA ARG A 65 -2.63 2.23 16.01
C ARG A 65 -1.37 3.10 16.13
N PRO A 66 -0.19 2.51 16.43
CA PRO A 66 1.04 3.27 16.52
C PRO A 66 1.43 3.85 15.15
N THR A 67 2.04 5.03 15.17
CA THR A 67 2.59 5.66 13.96
C THR A 67 3.72 4.82 13.38
N TYR A 68 3.68 4.58 12.07
CA TYR A 68 4.73 3.85 11.38
C TYR A 68 5.93 4.75 11.08
N ASN A 69 7.12 4.34 11.50
CA ASN A 69 8.38 4.99 11.14
C ASN A 69 9.14 4.10 10.13
N PRO A 70 9.23 4.49 8.85
CA PRO A 70 9.85 3.66 7.81
C PRO A 70 11.35 3.50 7.99
N THR A 71 11.99 4.46 8.65
CA THR A 71 13.44 4.42 8.89
C THR A 71 13.79 3.78 10.22
N ALA A 72 12.83 3.24 10.99
CA ALA A 72 13.10 2.60 12.28
C ALA A 72 14.13 1.46 12.12
N PRO A 73 15.13 1.35 13.01
CA PRO A 73 16.21 0.39 12.83
C PRO A 73 15.69 -1.00 13.22
N LEU A 74 15.97 -2.00 12.40
CA LEU A 74 15.42 -3.35 12.56
C LEU A 74 16.48 -4.32 13.08
N LEU A 75 16.07 -5.22 13.95
CA LEU A 75 16.82 -6.44 14.24
C LEU A 75 16.73 -7.38 13.01
N PRO A 76 17.73 -8.25 12.80
CA PRO A 76 17.67 -9.26 11.73
C PRO A 76 16.45 -10.18 11.81
N SER A 77 16.00 -10.53 13.02
CA SER A 77 14.79 -11.33 13.24
C SER A 77 13.52 -10.58 12.85
N GLU A 78 13.43 -9.29 13.17
CA GLU A 78 12.31 -8.42 12.78
C GLU A 78 12.24 -8.30 11.26
N LEU A 79 13.40 -8.19 10.58
CA LEU A 79 13.47 -8.20 9.13
C LEU A 79 12.97 -9.53 8.54
N CYS A 80 13.41 -10.68 9.06
CA CYS A 80 12.89 -11.99 8.64
C CYS A 80 11.37 -12.05 8.76
N TRP A 81 10.82 -11.58 9.89
CA TRP A 81 9.38 -11.53 10.10
C TRP A 81 8.66 -10.66 9.06
N LEU A 82 9.18 -9.47 8.75
CA LEU A 82 8.61 -8.59 7.72
C LEU A 82 8.63 -9.26 6.34
N LEU A 83 9.74 -9.92 5.98
CA LEU A 83 9.86 -10.61 4.71
C LEU A 83 8.87 -11.79 4.60
N ASP A 84 8.70 -12.56 5.68
CA ASP A 84 7.72 -13.67 5.71
C ASP A 84 6.29 -13.15 5.60
N ARG A 85 5.97 -12.04 6.28
CA ARG A 85 4.66 -11.39 6.16
C ARG A 85 4.40 -10.87 4.76
N SER A 86 5.42 -10.32 4.08
CA SER A 86 5.30 -9.85 2.70
C SER A 86 4.97 -10.99 1.74
N PHE A 87 5.60 -12.16 1.94
CA PHE A 87 5.35 -13.34 1.14
C PHE A 87 3.95 -13.91 1.40
N ALA A 88 3.53 -13.97 2.66
CA ALA A 88 2.18 -14.41 3.00
C ALA A 88 1.10 -13.49 2.36
N ALA A 89 1.32 -12.17 2.38
CA ALA A 89 0.41 -11.22 1.73
C ALA A 89 0.33 -11.44 0.21
N GLU A 90 1.48 -11.62 -0.45
CA GLU A 90 1.55 -11.96 -1.87
C GLU A 90 0.79 -13.26 -2.20
N MET A 91 0.98 -14.32 -1.40
CA MET A 91 0.28 -15.59 -1.59
C MET A 91 -1.23 -15.48 -1.37
N GLN A 92 -1.69 -14.59 -0.49
CA GLN A 92 -3.12 -14.35 -0.30
C GLN A 92 -3.72 -13.62 -1.51
N TRP A 93 -2.99 -12.67 -2.12
CA TRP A 93 -3.44 -12.06 -3.37
C TRP A 93 -3.56 -13.10 -4.49
N HIS A 94 -2.59 -14.01 -4.63
CA HIS A 94 -2.66 -15.11 -5.59
C HIS A 94 -3.83 -16.08 -5.38
N LYS A 95 -4.49 -16.06 -4.21
CA LYS A 95 -5.72 -16.82 -3.94
C LYS A 95 -7.01 -16.06 -4.28
N GLY A 96 -6.91 -14.87 -4.85
CA GLY A 96 -8.07 -14.05 -5.26
C GLY A 96 -8.49 -12.97 -4.27
N HIS A 97 -7.73 -12.74 -3.19
CA HIS A 97 -7.96 -11.58 -2.34
C HIS A 97 -7.48 -10.29 -3.02
N THR A 98 -8.06 -9.13 -2.68
CA THR A 98 -7.65 -7.85 -3.28
C THR A 98 -6.25 -7.43 -2.83
N LEU A 99 -5.57 -6.63 -3.65
CA LEU A 99 -4.28 -6.05 -3.26
C LEU A 99 -4.41 -5.14 -2.03
N SER A 100 -5.50 -4.36 -1.95
CA SER A 100 -5.81 -3.46 -0.82
C SER A 100 -5.88 -4.17 0.54
N GLN A 101 -6.34 -5.41 0.57
CA GLN A 101 -6.45 -6.21 1.80
C GLN A 101 -5.21 -7.08 2.07
N THR A 102 -4.25 -7.15 1.14
CA THR A 102 -3.10 -8.05 1.21
C THR A 102 -1.79 -7.30 1.08
N VAL A 103 -1.19 -7.24 -0.11
CA VAL A 103 0.13 -6.65 -0.37
C VAL A 103 0.18 -5.19 0.09
N TYR A 104 -0.90 -4.43 -0.13
CA TYR A 104 -0.99 -3.02 0.23
C TYR A 104 -1.10 -2.75 1.73
N THR A 105 -1.27 -3.79 2.54
CA THR A 105 -1.15 -3.69 4.01
C THR A 105 0.32 -3.61 4.45
N PHE A 106 1.27 -3.98 3.59
CA PHE A 106 2.70 -3.96 3.88
C PHE A 106 3.27 -2.54 3.72
N LEU A 107 3.26 -1.78 4.82
CA LEU A 107 3.62 -0.36 4.85
C LEU A 107 4.95 0.03 4.17
N PRO A 108 6.04 -0.77 4.20
CA PRO A 108 7.27 -0.41 3.52
C PRO A 108 7.14 -0.09 2.02
N ILE A 109 6.10 -0.58 1.33
CA ILE A 109 5.88 -0.31 -0.11
C ILE A 109 5.68 1.18 -0.40
N TYR A 110 5.09 1.93 0.55
CA TYR A 110 4.81 3.36 0.41
C TYR A 110 5.99 4.26 0.83
N SER A 111 7.08 3.66 1.30
CA SER A 111 8.19 4.38 1.95
C SER A 111 9.54 4.14 1.29
N LEU A 112 9.55 3.67 0.03
CA LEU A 112 10.77 3.34 -0.71
C LEU A 112 11.77 4.50 -0.81
N ASP A 113 11.28 5.74 -0.93
CA ASP A 113 12.12 6.94 -0.99
C ASP A 113 12.67 7.34 0.38
N ALA A 114 11.86 7.17 1.43
CA ALA A 114 12.25 7.46 2.81
C ALA A 114 13.35 6.50 3.30
N ILE A 115 13.34 5.24 2.84
CA ILE A 115 14.36 4.24 3.17
C ILE A 115 15.54 4.24 2.18
N HIS A 116 15.65 5.22 1.29
CA HIS A 116 16.81 5.34 0.43
C HIS A 116 18.08 5.60 1.25
N PRO A 117 19.24 4.99 0.92
CA PRO A 117 20.49 5.22 1.64
C PRO A 117 20.91 6.69 1.75
N GLU A 118 20.58 7.52 0.75
CA GLU A 118 20.89 8.96 0.74
C GLU A 118 19.93 9.80 1.58
N THR A 119 18.71 9.29 1.85
CA THR A 119 17.69 9.99 2.63
C THR A 119 17.87 9.79 4.14
N ILE A 120 18.53 8.70 4.55
CA ILE A 120 18.68 8.37 5.97
C ILE A 120 19.77 9.24 6.61
N PRO A 121 19.46 9.98 7.69
CA PRO A 121 20.41 10.88 8.34
C PRO A 121 21.68 10.16 8.83
N LEU A 122 22.84 10.74 8.50
CA LEU A 122 24.16 10.24 8.93
C LEU A 122 24.40 10.38 10.45
N THR A 123 23.64 11.23 11.13
CA THR A 123 23.77 11.52 12.57
C THR A 123 23.13 10.48 13.47
N ARG A 124 22.61 9.38 12.90
CA ARG A 124 21.92 8.35 13.66
C ARG A 124 22.87 7.60 14.58
N GLU A 125 22.43 7.37 15.82
CA GLU A 125 23.15 6.53 16.76
C GLU A 125 23.39 5.14 16.16
N ARG A 126 24.62 4.65 16.31
CA ARG A 126 25.03 3.35 15.79
C ARG A 126 24.62 2.28 16.79
N ASP A 127 23.58 1.53 16.44
CA ASP A 127 23.20 0.29 17.11
C ASP A 127 23.81 -0.91 16.35
N PRO A 128 24.77 -1.65 16.94
CA PRO A 128 25.37 -2.82 16.32
C PRO A 128 24.36 -3.96 16.04
N GLU A 129 23.31 -4.10 16.86
CA GLU A 129 22.29 -5.14 16.70
C GLU A 129 21.26 -4.77 15.62
N ARG A 130 21.15 -3.47 15.30
CA ARG A 130 20.22 -2.94 14.29
C ARG A 130 20.93 -2.15 13.18
N PRO A 131 21.76 -2.80 12.34
CA PRO A 131 22.45 -2.10 11.26
C PRO A 131 21.48 -1.40 10.30
N VAL A 132 21.66 -0.09 10.09
CA VAL A 132 20.88 0.73 9.14
C VAL A 132 20.74 0.09 7.75
N PRO A 133 21.77 -0.56 7.17
CA PRO A 133 21.64 -1.20 5.86
C PRO A 133 20.61 -2.34 5.80
N LEU A 134 20.18 -2.93 6.92
CA LEU A 134 19.06 -3.87 6.93
C LEU A 134 17.78 -3.23 6.40
N VAL A 135 17.58 -1.95 6.69
CA VAL A 135 16.43 -1.17 6.17
C VAL A 135 16.77 -0.62 4.78
N SER A 136 17.89 0.10 4.68
CA SER A 136 18.17 0.94 3.50
C SER A 136 18.63 0.17 2.26
N VAL A 137 19.23 -0.99 2.47
CA VAL A 137 19.72 -1.88 1.42
C VAL A 137 18.82 -3.10 1.32
N VAL A 138 18.69 -3.87 2.39
CA VAL A 138 18.08 -5.21 2.33
C VAL A 138 16.55 -5.13 2.22
N LEU A 139 15.86 -4.49 3.17
CA LEU A 139 14.41 -4.34 3.12
C LEU A 139 13.99 -3.60 1.85
N ARG A 140 14.67 -2.50 1.50
CA ARG A 140 14.39 -1.74 0.27
C ARG A 140 14.48 -2.61 -1.00
N ALA A 141 15.53 -3.44 -1.12
CA ALA A 141 15.67 -4.36 -2.24
C ALA A 141 14.53 -5.38 -2.27
N ALA A 142 14.22 -5.98 -1.11
CA ALA A 142 13.15 -6.98 -0.99
C ALA A 142 11.76 -6.42 -1.31
N VAL A 143 11.45 -5.19 -0.86
CA VAL A 143 10.20 -4.48 -1.16
C VAL A 143 10.10 -4.18 -2.66
N THR A 144 11.19 -3.69 -3.26
CA THR A 144 11.21 -3.45 -4.72
C THR A 144 10.95 -4.75 -5.49
N ALA A 145 11.57 -5.85 -5.05
CA ALA A 145 11.39 -7.17 -5.64
C ALA A 145 9.96 -7.69 -5.49
N LEU A 146 9.37 -7.58 -4.29
CA LEU A 146 7.96 -7.90 -4.04
C LEU A 146 7.04 -7.16 -5.04
N MET A 147 7.15 -5.84 -5.13
CA MET A 147 6.30 -5.04 -6.02
C MET A 147 6.48 -5.47 -7.48
N LYS A 148 7.71 -5.77 -7.91
CA LYS A 148 8.00 -6.25 -9.26
C LYS A 148 7.45 -7.66 -9.52
N SER A 149 7.50 -8.57 -8.55
CA SER A 149 6.90 -9.90 -8.65
C SER A 149 5.38 -9.80 -8.85
N VAL A 150 4.73 -8.97 -8.03
CA VAL A 150 3.29 -8.69 -8.15
C VAL A 150 2.96 -8.04 -9.49
N ASP A 151 3.74 -7.07 -9.96
CA ASP A 151 3.59 -6.45 -11.29
C ASP A 151 3.65 -7.48 -12.43
N VAL A 152 4.68 -8.35 -12.44
CA VAL A 152 4.84 -9.37 -13.47
C VAL A 152 3.68 -10.37 -13.44
N ALA A 153 3.28 -10.83 -12.26
CA ALA A 153 2.13 -11.73 -12.10
C ALA A 153 0.83 -11.06 -12.55
N TRP A 154 0.61 -9.80 -12.16
CA TRP A 154 -0.58 -9.03 -12.48
C TRP A 154 -0.72 -8.89 -13.99
N ARG A 155 0.36 -8.50 -14.69
CA ARG A 155 0.35 -8.42 -16.17
C ARG A 155 0.02 -9.75 -16.82
N LYS A 156 0.48 -10.86 -16.22
CA LYS A 156 0.21 -12.20 -16.75
C LYS A 156 -1.25 -12.60 -16.61
N LEU A 157 -1.85 -12.32 -15.45
CA LEU A 157 -3.26 -12.60 -15.18
C LEU A 157 -4.18 -11.69 -16.03
N ALA A 158 -3.75 -10.44 -16.24
CA ALA A 158 -4.45 -9.46 -17.09
C ALA A 158 -4.48 -9.82 -18.60
N GLU A 159 -3.83 -10.90 -19.04
CA GLU A 159 -3.90 -11.35 -20.45
C GLU A 159 -5.28 -11.95 -20.83
N GLY A 160 -6.26 -12.00 -19.91
CA GLY A 160 -7.63 -12.46 -20.19
C GLY A 160 -7.78 -13.99 -20.27
N ARG A 161 -6.84 -14.74 -19.66
CA ARG A 161 -6.90 -16.21 -19.58
C ARG A 161 -7.66 -16.74 -18.36
N VAL A 162 -7.96 -15.85 -17.43
CA VAL A 162 -8.66 -16.08 -16.16
C VAL A 162 -9.68 -14.96 -15.98
N TYR A 163 -10.72 -15.22 -15.20
CA TYR A 163 -11.81 -14.27 -14.96
C TYR A 163 -11.47 -13.37 -13.77
N ASP A 164 -11.44 -12.06 -14.02
CA ASP A 164 -11.30 -11.07 -12.96
C ASP A 164 -12.52 -11.10 -12.04
N THR A 165 -12.28 -10.82 -10.77
CA THR A 165 -13.24 -10.89 -9.66
C THR A 165 -13.77 -12.28 -9.29
N GLU A 166 -13.36 -13.33 -10.00
CA GLU A 166 -13.67 -14.73 -9.71
C GLU A 166 -12.40 -15.54 -9.40
N ASP A 167 -11.47 -15.62 -10.38
CA ASP A 167 -10.22 -16.37 -10.24
C ASP A 167 -9.13 -15.55 -9.54
N TRP A 168 -9.17 -14.23 -9.72
CA TRP A 168 -8.19 -13.28 -9.20
C TRP A 168 -8.81 -11.88 -9.04
N GLN A 169 -8.03 -10.93 -8.51
CA GLN A 169 -8.44 -9.53 -8.39
C GLN A 169 -7.45 -8.58 -9.04
N ALA A 170 -7.91 -7.87 -10.07
CA ALA A 170 -7.11 -6.94 -10.86
C ALA A 170 -6.98 -5.53 -10.26
N GLU A 171 -7.86 -5.13 -9.33
CA GLU A 171 -7.88 -3.77 -8.78
C GLU A 171 -6.57 -3.40 -8.06
N LYS A 172 -5.97 -2.26 -8.46
CA LYS A 172 -4.69 -1.72 -7.94
C LYS A 172 -4.87 -0.56 -6.97
N ALA A 173 -6.08 -0.06 -6.76
CA ALA A 173 -6.38 1.06 -5.87
C ALA A 173 -5.45 2.27 -6.09
N ASP A 174 -5.13 2.56 -7.36
CA ASP A 174 -4.19 3.61 -7.80
C ASP A 174 -2.77 3.54 -7.20
N VAL A 175 -2.36 2.39 -6.64
CA VAL A 175 -1.00 2.17 -6.14
C VAL A 175 -0.13 1.55 -7.23
N SER A 176 0.93 2.26 -7.62
CA SER A 176 1.88 1.76 -8.62
C SER A 176 2.61 0.50 -8.13
N LEU A 177 2.71 -0.50 -9.02
CA LEU A 177 3.52 -1.70 -8.79
C LEU A 177 4.97 -1.54 -9.29
N GLY A 178 5.38 -0.31 -9.59
CA GLY A 178 6.67 0.00 -10.19
C GLY A 178 6.75 -0.45 -11.65
N GLU A 179 5.65 -0.32 -12.40
CA GLU A 179 5.47 -0.81 -13.76
C GLU A 179 6.62 -0.41 -14.70
N ALA A 180 7.10 0.83 -14.57
CA ALA A 180 8.16 1.41 -15.38
C ALA A 180 9.57 0.87 -15.04
N THR A 181 9.75 0.25 -13.87
CA THR A 181 11.07 -0.25 -13.45
C THR A 181 11.38 -1.57 -14.18
N PRO A 182 12.49 -1.68 -14.93
CA PRO A 182 12.87 -2.94 -15.56
C PRO A 182 13.21 -4.03 -14.55
N VAL A 183 12.90 -5.28 -14.86
CA VAL A 183 13.24 -6.44 -14.02
C VAL A 183 14.74 -6.49 -13.72
N GLY A 184 15.59 -6.23 -14.71
CA GLY A 184 17.05 -6.20 -14.52
C GLY A 184 17.53 -5.19 -13.47
N THR A 185 16.88 -4.03 -13.37
CA THR A 185 17.20 -3.02 -12.33
C THR A 185 16.84 -3.53 -10.93
N VAL A 186 15.74 -4.29 -10.82
CA VAL A 186 15.32 -4.89 -9.55
C VAL A 186 16.25 -6.02 -9.13
N LEU A 187 16.62 -6.90 -10.07
CA LEU A 187 17.59 -7.97 -9.84
C LEU A 187 18.95 -7.42 -9.41
N ALA A 188 19.45 -6.38 -10.09
CA ALA A 188 20.70 -5.72 -9.71
C ALA A 188 20.66 -5.15 -8.27
N ARG A 189 19.49 -4.67 -7.83
CA ARG A 189 19.30 -4.19 -6.45
C ARG A 189 19.29 -5.33 -5.43
N LEU A 190 18.68 -6.47 -5.76
CA LEU A 190 18.74 -7.69 -4.95
C LEU A 190 20.18 -8.22 -4.86
N ASP A 191 20.89 -8.30 -5.98
CA ASP A 191 22.28 -8.74 -6.04
C ASP A 191 23.18 -7.87 -5.18
N PHE A 192 22.99 -6.55 -5.22
CA PHE A 192 23.70 -5.62 -4.34
C PHE A 192 23.43 -5.90 -2.86
N ALA A 193 22.17 -6.15 -2.48
CA ALA A 193 21.81 -6.49 -1.10
C ALA A 193 22.39 -7.84 -0.64
N ILE A 194 22.37 -8.85 -1.52
CA ILE A 194 22.97 -10.17 -1.29
C ILE A 194 24.49 -10.05 -1.12
N ALA A 195 25.16 -9.28 -1.99
CA ALA A 195 26.59 -9.03 -1.91
C ALA A 195 26.97 -8.32 -0.59
N TRP A 196 26.17 -7.31 -0.19
CA TRP A 196 26.34 -6.63 1.09
C TRP A 196 26.23 -7.61 2.27
N LEU A 197 25.20 -8.47 2.30
CA LEU A 197 25.02 -9.47 3.36
C LEU A 197 26.17 -10.49 3.44
N LYS A 198 26.77 -10.84 2.30
CA LYS A 198 27.87 -11.81 2.23
C LYS A 198 29.23 -11.21 2.62
N GLY A 199 29.49 -9.95 2.25
CA GLY A 199 30.82 -9.36 2.37
C GLY A 199 30.96 -8.20 3.34
N SER A 200 29.95 -7.35 3.48
CA SER A 200 30.04 -6.07 4.21
C SER A 200 29.23 -6.03 5.51
N ALA A 201 28.30 -6.97 5.70
CA ALA A 201 27.53 -7.08 6.93
C ALA A 201 28.40 -7.57 8.12
N PRO A 202 28.08 -7.19 9.38
CA PRO A 202 28.79 -7.65 10.57
C PRO A 202 28.91 -9.17 10.63
N ASN A 203 30.10 -9.72 10.86
CA ASN A 203 30.39 -11.17 10.77
C ASN A 203 29.47 -12.05 11.63
N ASP A 204 29.04 -11.52 12.77
CA ASP A 204 28.17 -12.14 13.77
C ASP A 204 26.69 -11.77 13.60
N LEU A 205 26.29 -11.15 12.48
CA LEU A 205 24.91 -10.79 12.20
C LEU A 205 24.00 -12.04 12.29
N PRO A 206 23.09 -12.10 13.28
CA PRO A 206 22.20 -13.23 13.42
C PRO A 206 21.23 -13.29 12.23
N TRP A 207 20.68 -14.46 11.93
CA TRP A 207 19.72 -14.67 10.83
C TRP A 207 20.24 -14.37 9.41
N ARG A 208 21.56 -14.20 9.22
CA ARG A 208 22.15 -13.85 7.91
C ARG A 208 21.75 -14.82 6.81
N VAL A 209 21.84 -16.12 7.06
CA VAL A 209 21.54 -17.18 6.07
C VAL A 209 20.05 -17.18 5.73
N GLU A 210 19.22 -16.97 6.73
CA GLU A 210 17.77 -16.93 6.66
C GLU A 210 17.29 -15.72 5.84
N ILE A 211 17.93 -14.55 6.01
CA ILE A 211 17.68 -13.36 5.20
C ILE A 211 18.11 -13.63 3.75
N LEU A 212 19.31 -14.20 3.54
CA LEU A 212 19.81 -14.53 2.21
C LEU A 212 18.84 -15.46 1.45
N ASN A 213 18.36 -16.51 2.09
CA ASN A 213 17.42 -17.46 1.46
C ASN A 213 16.13 -16.75 0.99
N ARG A 214 15.62 -15.79 1.77
CA ARG A 214 14.41 -15.01 1.41
C ARG A 214 14.66 -14.06 0.24
N LEU A 215 15.85 -13.46 0.15
CA LEU A 215 16.20 -12.63 -1.01
C LEU A 215 16.38 -13.49 -2.27
N CYS A 216 17.06 -14.63 -2.16
CA CYS A 216 17.28 -15.54 -3.27
C CYS A 216 15.97 -16.15 -3.81
N LEU A 217 14.95 -16.31 -2.98
CA LEU A 217 13.61 -16.72 -3.43
C LEU A 217 13.01 -15.75 -4.46
N ARG A 218 13.41 -14.46 -4.40
CA ARG A 218 12.89 -13.39 -5.26
C ARG A 218 13.84 -13.05 -6.42
N GLN A 219 14.92 -13.81 -6.60
CA GLN A 219 15.88 -13.68 -7.69
C GLN A 219 15.51 -14.60 -8.85
#